data_AF-A0A9E0CIZ4-F1
#
_entry.id   AF-A0A9E0CIZ4-F1
#
_cell.length_a   1.000
_cell.length_b   1.000
_cell.length_c   1.000
_cell.angle_alpha   90.00
_cell.angle_beta   90.00
_cell.angle_gamma   90.00
#
_symmetry.space_group_name_H-M   'P 1'
#
loop_
_entity.id
_entity.type
_entity.pdbx_description
1 polymer ?
#
loop_
_entity_poly.entity_id
_entity_poly.type
_entity_poly.pdbx_seq_one_letter_code
_entity_poly.pdbx_strand_id
1 'polypeptide(L)'
;MAYSEENKTKTFDSICDLIASGKSLRSSLKKFKLSSQTFFIWLREDEIKSKQYARATEIRASMMFEEMIDIANTPKQGTTEKLTDKGVEIITGDMLGHRRLQIDTMKWGMMRLAPKKYSERAVQLTAEKPEDSDSNEFLLKTIQLRDSIIEKHYRHFENGHDWTLSEGGSRSGKTYNFLKWSYLQTRLSKFDLSIIAPSHKMLEFGAFADMKRILAEFSPDIHIPERPTKLSLHGSEWNFEVVTSEAEAKRNRTNVFVNEADGIPEIVANLLGRASGRKFIDFNPVKKFWSDDKINALGTNILRSTWKDNQYLTENQLQWFADLKKNGEFAEDGSPEKYAYDVYYLGNYSLLSGKAYELSDFDIVEEVPEKFDYMISYSDPSLGVGADYFASLLFGIKNNTVYAVDCIFSQFAKTAGFLEQLKAWDNQYGKIIDHYAEKNGTSGVVTRAAKEMYDGVLIEVSNGDKKEADIIVYSTTSKKFKYKKSGKMLSFIEQCVDFPNNEHDDAPDCLARGAKILMKNFDI
;
A
#
# COMPACT_ATOMS: atom_id res chain seq x y z
N MET A 1 66.77 0.32 -8.19
CA MET A 1 67.32 1.14 -9.30
C MET A 1 66.24 2.13 -9.69
N ALA A 2 66.49 3.43 -9.51
CA ALA A 2 65.56 4.46 -9.95
C ALA A 2 65.59 4.48 -11.49
N TYR A 3 64.47 4.11 -12.12
CA TYR A 3 64.30 4.32 -13.56
C TYR A 3 64.42 5.83 -13.83
N SER A 4 65.19 6.24 -14.83
CA SER A 4 65.13 7.62 -15.33
C SER A 4 63.70 7.91 -15.82
N GLU A 5 63.23 9.15 -15.69
CA GLU A 5 61.87 9.53 -16.07
C GLU A 5 61.53 9.15 -17.53
N GLU A 6 62.49 9.28 -18.44
CA GLU A 6 62.33 8.86 -19.84
C GLU A 6 62.12 7.33 -19.98
N ASN A 7 62.84 6.52 -19.20
CA ASN A 7 62.70 5.07 -19.21
C ASN A 7 61.39 4.61 -18.55
N LYS A 8 60.90 5.33 -17.53
CA LYS A 8 59.58 5.07 -16.93
C LYS A 8 58.48 5.28 -17.95
N THR A 9 58.51 6.40 -18.68
CA THR A 9 57.49 6.73 -19.70
C THR A 9 57.48 5.69 -20.83
N LYS A 10 58.64 5.38 -21.43
CA LYS A 10 58.72 4.34 -22.48
C LYS A 10 58.21 2.97 -22.02
N THR A 11 58.52 2.59 -20.79
CA THR A 11 58.06 1.32 -20.21
C THR A 11 56.56 1.33 -19.98
N PHE A 12 56.01 2.45 -19.49
CA PHE A 12 54.58 2.62 -19.24
C PHE A 12 53.76 2.56 -20.55
N ASP A 13 54.22 3.26 -21.59
CA ASP A 13 53.59 3.24 -22.91
C ASP A 13 53.53 1.82 -23.47
N SER A 14 54.66 1.11 -23.41
CA SER A 14 54.75 -0.28 -23.85
C SER A 14 53.82 -1.23 -23.07
N ILE A 15 53.58 -0.95 -21.79
CA ILE A 15 52.61 -1.72 -20.98
C ILE A 15 51.18 -1.43 -21.45
N CYS A 16 50.85 -0.16 -21.70
CA CYS A 16 49.53 0.23 -22.20
C CYS A 16 49.24 -0.39 -23.58
N ASP A 17 50.22 -0.43 -24.48
CA ASP A 17 50.08 -1.05 -25.80
C ASP A 17 49.77 -2.56 -25.70
N LEU A 18 50.47 -3.28 -24.81
CA LEU A 18 50.21 -4.70 -24.57
C LEU A 18 48.81 -4.94 -23.98
N ILE A 19 48.34 -4.04 -23.13
CA ILE A 19 46.99 -4.13 -22.54
C ILE A 19 45.95 -3.89 -23.63
N ALA A 20 46.13 -2.83 -24.43
CA ALA A 20 45.26 -2.54 -25.57
C ALA A 20 45.19 -3.70 -26.56
N SER A 21 46.27 -4.45 -26.75
CA SER A 21 46.32 -5.65 -27.61
C SER A 21 45.70 -6.91 -26.97
N GLY A 22 44.98 -6.82 -25.85
CA GLY A 22 44.30 -7.95 -25.20
C GLY A 22 45.01 -8.55 -23.97
N LYS A 23 46.28 -8.24 -23.71
CA LYS A 23 47.03 -8.88 -22.61
C LYS A 23 46.57 -8.38 -21.24
N SER A 24 46.62 -9.26 -20.24
CA SER A 24 46.36 -8.88 -18.86
C SER A 24 47.47 -8.02 -18.29
N LEU A 25 47.14 -7.07 -17.39
CA LEU A 25 48.13 -6.26 -16.68
C LEU A 25 49.24 -7.13 -16.06
N ARG A 26 48.87 -8.26 -15.44
CA ARG A 26 49.84 -9.19 -14.84
C ARG A 26 50.82 -9.76 -15.87
N SER A 27 50.34 -10.11 -17.07
CA SER A 27 51.20 -10.60 -18.15
C SER A 27 52.11 -9.48 -18.68
N SER A 28 51.56 -8.28 -18.90
CA SER A 28 52.33 -7.12 -19.37
C SER A 28 53.43 -6.73 -18.39
N LEU A 29 53.13 -6.67 -17.09
CA LEU A 29 54.11 -6.32 -16.06
C LEU A 29 55.23 -7.36 -15.91
N LYS A 30 54.91 -8.66 -16.07
CA LYS A 30 55.91 -9.75 -16.02
C LYS A 30 56.99 -9.58 -17.08
N LYS A 31 56.64 -9.08 -18.28
CA LYS A 31 57.59 -8.84 -19.38
C LYS A 31 58.67 -7.82 -19.01
N PHE A 32 58.30 -6.80 -18.23
CA PHE A 32 59.20 -5.73 -17.80
C PHE A 32 59.76 -5.93 -16.39
N LYS A 33 59.51 -7.09 -15.77
CA LYS A 33 59.89 -7.41 -14.38
C LYS A 33 59.43 -6.35 -13.37
N LEU A 34 58.29 -5.72 -13.64
CA LEU A 34 57.68 -4.70 -12.77
C LEU A 34 56.66 -5.34 -11.82
N SER A 35 56.61 -4.85 -10.58
CA SER A 35 55.58 -5.25 -9.63
C SER A 35 54.30 -4.43 -9.84
N SER A 36 53.14 -5.02 -9.57
CA SER A 36 51.85 -4.31 -9.62
C SER A 36 51.83 -3.09 -8.71
N GLN A 37 52.47 -3.17 -7.54
CA GLN A 37 52.57 -2.05 -6.60
C GLN A 37 53.30 -0.85 -7.22
N THR A 38 54.43 -1.08 -7.90
CA THR A 38 55.18 -0.01 -8.58
C THR A 38 54.35 0.64 -9.68
N PHE A 39 53.63 -0.17 -10.46
CA PHE A 39 52.76 0.33 -11.52
C PHE A 39 51.61 1.19 -10.98
N PHE A 40 50.95 0.77 -9.90
CA PHE A 40 49.88 1.56 -9.27
C PHE A 40 50.40 2.84 -8.59
N ILE A 41 51.65 2.87 -8.13
CA ILE A 41 52.29 4.12 -7.68
C ILE A 41 52.41 5.09 -8.85
N TRP A 42 52.89 4.63 -10.02
CA TRP A 42 52.99 5.48 -11.21
C TRP A 42 51.63 6.05 -11.67
N LEU A 43 50.55 5.28 -11.54
CA LEU A 43 49.19 5.77 -11.85
C LEU A 43 48.67 6.79 -10.83
N ARG A 44 49.06 6.66 -9.56
CA ARG A 44 48.63 7.58 -8.50
C ARG A 44 49.35 8.92 -8.58
N GLU A 45 50.62 8.90 -8.96
CA GLU A 45 51.48 10.08 -9.00
C GLU A 45 51.32 10.90 -10.29
N ASP A 46 50.76 10.31 -11.36
CA ASP A 46 50.62 10.94 -12.67
C ASP A 46 49.23 10.70 -13.28
N GLU A 47 48.43 11.76 -13.33
CA GLU A 47 47.06 11.74 -13.87
C GLU A 47 47.01 11.43 -15.37
N ILE A 48 48.05 11.82 -16.14
CA ILE A 48 48.14 11.55 -17.58
C ILE A 48 48.28 10.03 -17.79
N LYS A 49 49.16 9.39 -17.01
CA LYS A 49 49.34 7.93 -17.02
C LYS A 49 48.04 7.21 -16.61
N SER A 50 47.32 7.74 -15.62
CA SER A 50 46.00 7.20 -15.24
C SER A 50 45.00 7.21 -16.40
N LYS A 51 44.89 8.33 -17.12
CA LYS A 51 43.99 8.44 -18.29
C LYS A 51 44.41 7.53 -19.44
N GLN A 52 45.71 7.43 -19.72
CA GLN A 52 46.25 6.55 -20.76
C GLN A 52 45.96 5.07 -20.45
N TYR A 53 46.15 4.65 -19.19
CA TYR A 53 45.82 3.31 -18.75
C TYR A 53 44.31 3.01 -18.87
N ALA A 54 43.45 3.94 -18.46
CA ALA A 54 42.00 3.80 -18.62
C ALA A 54 41.60 3.60 -20.10
N ARG A 55 42.18 4.38 -21.01
CA ARG A 55 41.95 4.23 -22.46
C ARG A 55 42.44 2.87 -22.97
N ALA A 56 43.62 2.42 -22.54
CA ALA A 56 44.12 1.09 -22.90
C ALA A 56 43.19 -0.04 -22.42
N THR A 57 42.59 0.11 -21.24
CA THR A 57 41.61 -0.87 -20.73
C THR A 57 40.29 -0.88 -21.49
N GLU A 58 39.83 0.26 -22.00
CA GLU A 58 38.65 0.33 -22.88
C GLU A 58 38.90 -0.32 -24.24
N ILE A 59 40.08 -0.09 -24.84
CA ILE A 59 40.48 -0.74 -26.09
C ILE A 59 40.58 -2.25 -25.88
N ARG A 60 41.17 -2.68 -24.76
CA ARG A 60 41.24 -4.10 -24.38
C ARG A 60 39.87 -4.75 -24.31
N ALA A 61 38.89 -4.09 -23.71
CA ALA A 61 37.52 -4.60 -23.65
C ALA A 61 36.91 -4.77 -25.05
N SER A 62 37.25 -3.87 -25.99
CA SER A 62 36.81 -3.99 -27.39
C SER A 62 37.52 -5.15 -28.11
N MET A 63 38.81 -5.38 -27.87
CA MET A 63 39.52 -6.54 -28.42
C MET A 63 39.01 -7.87 -27.87
N MET A 64 38.66 -7.92 -26.58
CA MET A 64 38.04 -9.09 -25.96
C MET A 64 36.68 -9.45 -26.59
N PHE A 65 35.95 -8.44 -27.09
CA PHE A 65 34.70 -8.67 -27.81
C PHE A 65 34.94 -9.35 -29.16
N GLU A 66 35.89 -8.87 -29.95
CA GLU A 66 36.24 -9.49 -31.24
C GLU A 66 36.77 -10.93 -31.05
N GLU A 67 37.64 -11.15 -30.06
CA GLU A 67 38.16 -12.49 -29.73
C GLU A 67 37.04 -13.45 -29.29
N MET A 68 36.02 -12.95 -28.60
CA MET A 68 34.85 -13.74 -28.20
C MET A 68 34.07 -14.26 -29.41
N ILE A 69 33.96 -13.47 -30.49
CA ILE A 69 33.33 -13.88 -31.75
C ILE A 69 34.13 -15.02 -32.40
N ASP A 70 35.45 -14.89 -32.43
CA ASP A 70 36.34 -15.93 -32.98
C ASP A 70 36.25 -17.24 -32.20
N ILE A 71 36.20 -17.18 -30.86
CA ILE A 71 36.05 -18.37 -29.99
C ILE A 71 34.70 -19.05 -30.22
N ALA A 72 33.62 -18.27 -30.40
CA ALA A 72 32.30 -18.82 -30.68
C ALA A 72 32.29 -19.58 -32.01
N ASN A 73 32.94 -19.02 -33.04
CA ASN A 73 32.97 -19.58 -34.39
C ASN A 73 34.01 -20.68 -34.61
N THR A 74 34.93 -20.90 -33.67
CA THR A 74 36.00 -21.90 -33.79
C THR A 74 35.78 -23.07 -32.85
N PRO A 75 35.41 -24.28 -33.33
CA PRO A 75 35.32 -25.48 -32.52
C PRO A 75 36.68 -25.86 -31.90
N LYS A 76 36.67 -26.31 -30.64
CA LYS A 76 37.88 -26.78 -29.95
C LYS A 76 37.71 -28.25 -29.58
N GLN A 77 38.30 -29.14 -30.37
CA GLN A 77 38.24 -30.57 -30.11
C GLN A 77 39.00 -30.95 -28.82
N GLY A 78 38.42 -31.83 -28.03
CA GLY A 78 39.03 -32.38 -26.83
C GLY A 78 38.28 -33.62 -26.32
N THR A 79 38.79 -34.20 -25.25
CA THR A 79 38.23 -35.41 -24.63
C THR A 79 37.76 -35.11 -23.22
N THR A 80 36.58 -35.62 -22.86
CA THR A 80 36.05 -35.58 -21.49
C THR A 80 35.88 -37.01 -20.99
N GLU A 81 36.44 -37.31 -19.81
CA GLU A 81 36.33 -38.61 -19.16
C GLU A 81 35.19 -38.57 -18.15
N LYS A 82 34.23 -39.49 -18.26
CA LYS A 82 33.13 -39.63 -17.30
C LYS A 82 33.23 -41.00 -16.64
N LEU A 83 33.38 -41.02 -15.32
CA LEU A 83 33.33 -42.26 -14.54
C LEU A 83 31.87 -42.72 -14.46
N THR A 84 31.59 -43.92 -14.92
CA THR A 84 30.27 -44.55 -14.82
C THR A 84 30.38 -45.88 -14.08
N ASP A 85 29.25 -46.42 -13.64
CA ASP A 85 29.17 -47.70 -12.92
C ASP A 85 29.73 -48.90 -13.72
N LYS A 86 30.04 -48.72 -15.01
CA LYS A 86 30.59 -49.73 -15.93
C LYS A 86 32.02 -49.43 -16.42
N GLY A 87 32.67 -48.36 -15.94
CA GLY A 87 34.02 -47.95 -16.34
C GLY A 87 34.12 -46.48 -16.76
N VAL A 88 35.27 -46.09 -17.32
CA VAL A 88 35.52 -44.72 -17.80
C VAL A 88 35.05 -44.58 -19.25
N GLU A 89 34.08 -43.70 -19.47
CA GLU A 89 33.59 -43.34 -20.80
C GLU A 89 34.35 -42.10 -21.29
N ILE A 90 35.09 -42.21 -22.41
CA ILE A 90 35.84 -41.11 -23.01
C ILE A 90 35.03 -40.55 -24.18
N ILE A 91 34.51 -39.33 -24.03
CA ILE A 91 33.74 -38.64 -25.06
C ILE A 91 34.67 -37.65 -25.75
N THR A 92 34.88 -37.83 -27.05
CA THR A 92 35.64 -36.89 -27.89
C THR A 92 34.68 -36.00 -28.65
N GLY A 93 34.87 -34.68 -28.54
CA GLY A 93 34.03 -33.72 -29.24
C GLY A 93 34.49 -32.29 -29.01
N ASP A 94 33.67 -31.35 -29.47
CA ASP A 94 33.92 -29.94 -29.23
C ASP A 94 33.72 -29.61 -27.74
N MET A 95 34.72 -28.97 -27.15
CA MET A 95 34.78 -28.61 -25.74
C MET A 95 33.95 -27.36 -25.48
N LEU A 96 32.63 -27.46 -25.69
CA LEU A 96 31.67 -26.38 -25.51
C LEU A 96 31.79 -25.72 -24.14
N GLY A 97 31.96 -26.50 -23.06
CA GLY A 97 32.17 -25.99 -21.71
C GLY A 97 33.45 -25.15 -21.56
N HIS A 98 34.55 -25.55 -22.21
CA HIS A 98 35.80 -24.78 -22.21
C HIS A 98 35.63 -23.46 -22.98
N ARG A 99 35.03 -23.50 -24.17
CA ARG A 99 34.81 -22.30 -24.99
C ARG A 99 33.85 -21.34 -24.30
N ARG A 100 32.80 -21.87 -23.68
CA ARG A 100 31.86 -21.12 -22.85
C ARG A 100 32.54 -20.45 -21.66
N LEU A 101 33.38 -21.17 -20.91
CA LEU A 101 34.13 -20.58 -19.79
C LEU A 101 35.00 -19.40 -20.24
N GLN A 102 35.63 -19.50 -21.42
CA GLN A 102 36.41 -18.39 -21.99
C GLN A 102 35.51 -17.18 -22.32
N ILE A 103 34.38 -17.42 -23.01
CA ILE A 103 33.39 -16.40 -23.36
C ILE A 103 32.84 -15.70 -22.12
N ASP A 104 32.43 -16.46 -21.11
CA ASP A 104 31.83 -15.92 -19.88
C ASP A 104 32.87 -15.13 -19.06
N THR A 105 34.11 -15.60 -19.00
CA THR A 105 35.22 -14.87 -18.37
C THR A 105 35.49 -13.55 -19.10
N MET A 106 35.43 -13.55 -20.44
CA MET A 106 35.62 -12.34 -21.25
C MET A 106 34.47 -11.34 -21.06
N LYS A 107 33.21 -11.80 -21.10
CA LYS A 107 32.02 -11.00 -20.82
C LYS A 107 32.11 -10.31 -19.46
N TRP A 108 32.40 -11.07 -18.40
CA TRP A 108 32.53 -10.55 -17.05
C TRP A 108 33.65 -9.51 -16.94
N GLY A 109 34.79 -9.78 -17.58
CA GLY A 109 35.91 -8.84 -17.63
C GLY A 109 35.53 -7.53 -18.32
N MET A 110 34.89 -7.60 -19.50
CA MET A 110 34.48 -6.43 -20.27
C MET A 110 33.47 -5.54 -19.53
N MET A 111 32.51 -6.14 -18.82
CA MET A 111 31.52 -5.40 -18.02
C MET A 111 32.17 -4.54 -16.92
N ARG A 112 33.32 -4.98 -16.39
CA ARG A 112 34.07 -4.23 -15.36
C ARG A 112 35.08 -3.26 -15.95
N LEU A 113 35.64 -3.58 -17.12
CA LEU A 113 36.62 -2.73 -17.80
C LEU A 113 35.97 -1.54 -18.52
N ALA A 114 34.77 -1.72 -19.08
CA ALA A 114 34.03 -0.67 -19.77
C ALA A 114 32.52 -0.75 -19.47
N PRO A 115 32.10 -0.50 -18.21
CA PRO A 115 30.72 -0.66 -17.76
C PRO A 115 29.72 0.19 -18.55
N LYS A 116 30.07 1.42 -18.94
CA LYS A 116 29.18 2.27 -19.75
C LYS A 116 28.83 1.65 -21.11
N LYS A 117 29.74 0.88 -21.70
CA LYS A 117 29.58 0.29 -23.04
C LYS A 117 28.96 -1.11 -22.99
N TYR A 118 29.23 -1.87 -21.92
CA TYR A 118 28.85 -3.29 -21.82
C TYR A 118 27.96 -3.63 -20.61
N SER A 119 27.44 -2.66 -19.86
CA SER A 119 26.47 -2.90 -18.77
C SER A 119 25.12 -3.45 -19.27
N GLU A 120 24.44 -4.19 -18.40
CA GLU A 120 23.16 -4.86 -18.68
C GLU A 120 22.04 -3.93 -19.19
N ARG A 121 22.08 -2.62 -18.90
CA ARG A 121 21.14 -1.64 -19.46
C ARG A 121 21.25 -1.47 -20.98
N ALA A 122 22.39 -1.82 -21.59
CA ALA A 122 22.63 -1.67 -23.04
C ALA A 122 22.44 -2.97 -23.83
N VAL A 123 22.33 -4.13 -23.17
CA VAL A 123 22.41 -5.47 -23.80
C VAL A 123 21.04 -6.19 -23.77
N GLN A 124 19.94 -5.47 -23.62
CA GLN A 124 18.59 -6.06 -23.47
C GLN A 124 18.00 -6.70 -24.74
N LEU A 125 18.77 -6.84 -25.82
CA LEU A 125 18.35 -7.52 -27.05
C LEU A 125 19.45 -8.49 -27.51
N THR A 126 19.35 -9.76 -27.07
CA THR A 126 19.41 -11.00 -27.89
C THR A 126 20.03 -12.23 -27.20
N ALA A 127 19.20 -13.28 -27.12
CA ALA A 127 19.46 -14.73 -27.12
C ALA A 127 20.17 -15.46 -25.94
N GLU A 128 19.34 -16.25 -25.25
CA GLU A 128 19.41 -17.69 -24.92
C GLU A 128 20.52 -18.36 -24.06
N LYS A 129 20.03 -19.29 -23.21
CA LYS A 129 20.61 -20.03 -22.05
C LYS A 129 21.57 -21.18 -22.44
N PRO A 130 22.47 -21.67 -21.54
CA PRO A 130 22.14 -22.79 -20.61
C PRO A 130 22.71 -22.73 -19.17
N GLU A 131 22.16 -23.51 -18.24
CA GLU A 131 22.75 -24.08 -16.99
C GLU A 131 23.30 -23.14 -15.90
N ASP A 132 22.38 -22.44 -15.22
CA ASP A 132 22.02 -22.74 -13.81
C ASP A 132 20.65 -22.02 -13.61
N SER A 133 19.58 -22.67 -14.11
CA SER A 133 18.29 -22.00 -14.35
C SER A 133 17.73 -21.36 -13.09
N ASP A 134 17.88 -22.04 -11.96
CA ASP A 134 17.23 -21.68 -10.71
C ASP A 134 17.93 -20.51 -10.03
N SER A 135 19.27 -20.45 -10.11
CA SER A 135 20.08 -19.33 -9.59
C SER A 135 19.83 -18.04 -10.40
N ASN A 136 19.77 -18.15 -11.73
CA ASN A 136 19.50 -17.01 -12.61
C ASN A 136 18.04 -16.55 -12.51
N GLU A 137 17.10 -17.48 -12.43
CA GLU A 137 15.68 -17.17 -12.20
C GLU A 137 15.47 -16.54 -10.83
N PHE A 138 16.13 -17.06 -9.80
CA PHE A 138 16.11 -16.48 -8.46
C PHE A 138 16.60 -15.04 -8.47
N LEU A 139 17.74 -14.76 -9.12
CA LEU A 139 18.30 -13.41 -9.21
C LEU A 139 17.40 -12.49 -10.04
N LEU A 140 16.92 -12.93 -11.22
CA LEU A 140 15.99 -12.19 -12.07
C LEU A 140 14.71 -11.81 -11.32
N LYS A 141 14.07 -12.77 -10.64
CA LYS A 141 12.87 -12.54 -9.84
C LYS A 141 13.14 -11.60 -8.66
N THR A 142 14.33 -11.67 -8.06
CA THR A 142 14.74 -10.77 -6.97
C THR A 142 14.93 -9.33 -7.47
N ILE A 143 15.56 -9.15 -8.63
CA ILE A 143 15.71 -7.83 -9.28
C ILE A 143 14.35 -7.28 -9.69
N GLN A 144 13.51 -8.09 -10.34
CA GLN A 144 12.14 -7.70 -10.71
C GLN A 144 11.31 -7.30 -9.48
N LEU A 145 11.41 -8.06 -8.39
CA LEU A 145 10.74 -7.71 -7.13
C LEU A 145 11.22 -6.35 -6.63
N ARG A 146 12.55 -6.14 -6.56
CA ARG A 146 13.15 -4.86 -6.14
C ARG A 146 12.66 -3.70 -7.00
N ASP A 147 12.67 -3.84 -8.32
CA ASP A 147 12.29 -2.78 -9.26
C ASP A 147 10.77 -2.52 -9.27
N SER A 148 9.97 -3.49 -8.80
CA SER A 148 8.53 -3.33 -8.64
C SER A 148 8.12 -2.59 -7.35
N ILE A 149 9.08 -2.31 -6.45
CA ILE A 149 8.86 -1.49 -5.25
C ILE A 149 9.03 -0.03 -5.63
N ILE A 150 8.07 0.81 -5.26
CA ILE A 150 8.15 2.26 -5.46
C ILE A 150 9.36 2.81 -4.70
N GLU A 151 10.27 3.47 -5.41
CA GLU A 151 11.58 3.92 -4.90
C GLU A 151 11.47 4.73 -3.59
N LYS A 152 10.45 5.58 -3.47
CA LYS A 152 10.17 6.37 -2.25
C LYS A 152 9.90 5.48 -1.03
N HIS A 153 9.11 4.40 -1.20
CA HIS A 153 8.85 3.41 -0.16
C HIS A 153 10.10 2.57 0.13
N TYR A 154 10.81 2.11 -0.91
CA TYR A 154 12.04 1.33 -0.77
C TYR A 154 13.07 2.05 0.11
N ARG A 155 13.40 3.31 -0.21
CA ARG A 155 14.37 4.11 0.56
C ARG A 155 13.94 4.30 2.02
N HIS A 156 12.64 4.52 2.23
CA HIS A 156 12.11 4.70 3.58
C HIS A 156 12.33 3.45 4.45
N PHE A 157 12.09 2.26 3.90
CA PHE A 157 12.33 1.01 4.65
C PHE A 157 13.82 0.70 4.81
N GLU A 158 14.67 1.05 3.85
CA GLU A 158 16.13 0.85 3.92
C GLU A 158 16.84 1.76 4.94
N ASN A 159 16.23 2.89 5.35
CA ASN A 159 16.83 3.82 6.32
C ASN A 159 17.13 3.21 7.71
N GLY A 160 16.63 2.00 8.00
CA GLY A 160 17.07 1.23 9.16
C GLY A 160 16.55 1.70 10.52
N HIS A 161 15.54 2.58 10.57
CA HIS A 161 14.94 3.04 11.82
C HIS A 161 14.25 1.90 12.60
N ASP A 162 14.35 1.93 13.93
CA ASP A 162 13.69 0.95 14.80
C ASP A 162 12.17 0.97 14.61
N TRP A 163 11.54 2.14 14.80
CA TRP A 163 10.17 2.41 14.39
C TRP A 163 10.16 3.09 13.03
N THR A 164 9.49 2.48 12.05
CA THR A 164 9.34 2.99 10.68
C THR A 164 7.84 3.15 10.36
N LEU A 165 7.39 4.38 10.13
CA LEU A 165 5.98 4.76 10.06
C LEU A 165 5.59 5.13 8.62
N SER A 166 4.61 4.44 8.06
CA SER A 166 4.06 4.73 6.72
C SER A 166 2.65 5.33 6.85
N GLU A 167 2.58 6.65 6.76
CA GLU A 167 1.33 7.40 6.75
C GLU A 167 0.87 7.59 5.31
N GLY A 168 -0.38 7.25 5.03
CA GLY A 168 -0.94 7.51 3.71
C GLY A 168 -2.32 6.95 3.52
N GLY A 169 -3.09 7.61 2.65
CA GLY A 169 -4.45 7.21 2.34
C GLY A 169 -4.58 5.87 1.62
N SER A 170 -5.83 5.48 1.37
CA SER A 170 -6.17 4.37 0.46
C SER A 170 -5.45 4.53 -0.88
N ARG A 171 -4.92 3.42 -1.40
CA ARG A 171 -4.21 3.37 -2.70
C ARG A 171 -2.86 4.11 -2.76
N SER A 172 -2.31 4.58 -1.64
CA SER A 172 -0.93 5.13 -1.55
C SER A 172 0.18 4.09 -1.77
N GLY A 173 -0.18 2.79 -1.69
CA GLY A 173 0.75 1.68 -1.89
C GLY A 173 1.56 1.28 -0.65
N LYS A 174 1.31 1.89 0.52
CA LYS A 174 2.05 1.66 1.78
C LYS A 174 2.22 0.17 2.15
N THR A 175 1.12 -0.54 2.37
CA THR A 175 1.10 -1.96 2.77
C THR A 175 1.76 -2.86 1.72
N TYR A 176 1.36 -2.68 0.45
CA TYR A 176 1.81 -3.53 -0.64
C TYR A 176 3.32 -3.41 -0.89
N ASN A 177 3.87 -2.19 -0.83
CA ASN A 177 5.31 -1.97 -0.96
C ASN A 177 6.09 -2.47 0.26
N PHE A 178 5.54 -2.36 1.48
CA PHE A 178 6.15 -2.96 2.66
C PHE A 178 6.25 -4.48 2.54
N LEU A 179 5.19 -5.16 2.09
CA LEU A 179 5.18 -6.61 1.90
C LEU A 179 6.19 -7.04 0.83
N LYS A 180 6.27 -6.33 -0.30
CA LYS A 180 7.29 -6.58 -1.34
C LYS A 180 8.70 -6.38 -0.80
N TRP A 181 8.96 -5.28 -0.09
CA TRP A 181 10.25 -5.00 0.51
C TRP A 181 10.64 -6.07 1.54
N SER A 182 9.73 -6.44 2.43
CA SER A 182 9.97 -7.50 3.40
C SER A 182 10.24 -8.84 2.72
N TYR A 183 9.51 -9.16 1.65
CA TYR A 183 9.75 -10.39 0.90
C TYR A 183 11.10 -10.35 0.17
N LEU A 184 11.52 -9.20 -0.34
CA LEU A 184 12.87 -8.98 -0.86
C LEU A 184 13.93 -9.25 0.22
N GLN A 185 13.75 -8.73 1.44
CA GLN A 185 14.66 -9.02 2.56
C GLN A 185 14.74 -10.52 2.86
N THR A 186 13.58 -11.21 2.89
CA THR A 186 13.48 -12.67 3.10
C THR A 186 14.22 -13.48 2.03
N ARG A 187 14.25 -13.01 0.78
CA ARG A 187 15.03 -13.66 -0.30
C ARG A 187 16.53 -13.47 -0.11
N LEU A 188 16.95 -12.30 0.39
CA LEU A 188 18.37 -11.96 0.54
C LEU A 188 18.98 -12.54 1.83
N SER A 189 18.20 -12.63 2.90
CA SER A 189 18.66 -13.09 4.22
C SER A 189 17.49 -13.55 5.09
N LYS A 190 17.80 -14.15 6.24
CA LYS A 190 16.75 -14.55 7.20
C LYS A 190 16.02 -13.32 7.74
N PHE A 191 14.71 -13.24 7.49
CA PHE A 191 13.84 -12.13 7.89
C PHE A 191 12.50 -12.64 8.46
N ASP A 192 12.52 -13.00 9.74
CA ASP A 192 11.32 -13.42 10.47
C ASP A 192 10.42 -12.20 10.75
N LEU A 193 9.13 -12.30 10.44
CA LEU A 193 8.18 -11.19 10.48
C LEU A 193 6.83 -11.61 11.08
N SER A 194 6.34 -10.84 12.04
CA SER A 194 4.94 -10.92 12.50
C SER A 194 4.13 -9.79 11.90
N ILE A 195 3.13 -10.12 11.08
CA ILE A 195 2.16 -9.19 10.49
C ILE A 195 0.91 -9.18 11.36
N ILE A 196 0.60 -8.03 11.93
CA ILE A 196 -0.47 -7.83 12.91
C ILE A 196 -1.52 -6.92 12.30
N ALA A 197 -2.79 -7.30 12.44
CA ALA A 197 -3.93 -6.45 12.09
C ALA A 197 -4.97 -6.40 13.22
N PRO A 198 -5.86 -5.37 13.26
CA PRO A 198 -6.87 -5.23 14.31
C PRO A 198 -7.95 -6.32 14.30
N SER A 199 -8.20 -6.96 13.16
CA SER A 199 -9.23 -8.00 13.03
C SER A 199 -8.85 -9.06 12.00
N HIS A 200 -9.47 -10.25 12.13
CA HIS A 200 -9.28 -11.34 11.17
C HIS A 200 -9.69 -10.94 9.75
N LYS A 201 -10.78 -10.18 9.59
CA LYS A 201 -11.25 -9.69 8.29
C LYS A 201 -10.22 -8.78 7.63
N MET A 202 -9.64 -7.84 8.38
CA MET A 202 -8.61 -6.93 7.86
C MET A 202 -7.32 -7.66 7.51
N LEU A 203 -6.93 -8.66 8.31
CA LEU A 203 -5.76 -9.48 8.04
C LEU A 203 -5.95 -10.31 6.76
N GLU A 204 -7.09 -11.00 6.64
CA GLU A 204 -7.39 -11.94 5.56
C GLU A 204 -7.57 -11.23 4.20
N PHE A 205 -8.39 -10.18 4.17
CA PHE A 205 -8.69 -9.45 2.93
C PHE A 205 -7.71 -8.31 2.62
N GLY A 206 -6.86 -7.93 3.59
CA GLY A 206 -5.81 -6.94 3.42
C GLY A 206 -4.44 -7.61 3.21
N ALA A 207 -3.57 -7.53 4.20
CA ALA A 207 -2.17 -7.91 4.09
C ALA A 207 -1.94 -9.36 3.61
N PHE A 208 -2.78 -10.32 4.02
CA PHE A 208 -2.64 -11.72 3.57
C PHE A 208 -3.06 -11.91 2.10
N ALA A 209 -4.14 -11.27 1.66
CA ALA A 209 -4.55 -11.27 0.26
C ALA A 209 -3.50 -10.59 -0.65
N ASP A 210 -2.88 -9.51 -0.16
CA ASP A 210 -1.77 -8.84 -0.84
C ASP A 210 -0.56 -9.75 -0.97
N MET A 211 -0.19 -10.44 0.11
CA MET A 211 0.93 -11.37 0.10
C MET A 211 0.69 -12.54 -0.85
N LYS A 212 -0.55 -13.08 -0.90
CA LYS A 212 -0.93 -14.12 -1.89
C LYS A 212 -0.66 -13.66 -3.32
N ARG A 213 -1.00 -12.42 -3.66
CA ARG A 213 -0.77 -11.85 -4.99
C ARG A 213 0.71 -11.68 -5.29
N ILE A 214 1.49 -11.17 -4.33
CA ILE A 214 2.95 -11.00 -4.47
C ILE A 214 3.61 -12.36 -4.71
N LEU A 215 3.27 -13.38 -3.91
CA LEU A 215 3.85 -14.71 -4.08
C LEU A 215 3.43 -15.37 -5.39
N ALA A 216 2.17 -15.25 -5.81
CA ALA A 216 1.74 -15.77 -7.11
C ALA A 216 2.54 -15.19 -8.28
N GLU A 217 2.99 -13.93 -8.18
CA GLU A 217 3.79 -13.26 -9.21
C GLU A 217 5.29 -13.63 -9.15
N PHE A 218 5.87 -13.63 -7.95
CA PHE A 218 7.32 -13.74 -7.76
C PHE A 218 7.81 -15.12 -7.33
N SER A 219 6.94 -15.99 -6.81
CA SER A 219 7.27 -17.35 -6.36
C SER A 219 6.03 -18.27 -6.35
N PRO A 220 5.51 -18.61 -7.55
CA PRO A 220 4.29 -19.40 -7.71
C PRO A 220 4.40 -20.81 -7.11
N ASP A 221 5.61 -21.32 -6.90
CA ASP A 221 5.87 -22.66 -6.38
C ASP A 221 5.77 -22.75 -4.85
N ILE A 222 5.68 -21.61 -4.15
CA ILE A 222 5.53 -21.59 -2.70
C ILE A 222 4.10 -21.97 -2.35
N HIS A 223 3.95 -23.02 -1.52
CA HIS A 223 2.65 -23.37 -0.97
C HIS A 223 2.18 -22.29 0.01
N ILE A 224 1.03 -21.69 -0.29
CA ILE A 224 0.42 -20.66 0.55
C ILE A 224 -0.76 -21.28 1.29
N PRO A 225 -0.84 -21.15 2.63
CA PRO A 225 -2.00 -21.64 3.36
C PRO A 225 -3.29 -20.93 2.92
N GLU A 226 -4.43 -21.60 3.06
CA GLU A 226 -5.73 -20.99 2.73
C GLU A 226 -6.07 -19.82 3.67
N ARG A 227 -5.63 -19.91 4.94
CA ARG A 227 -5.93 -18.96 6.01
C ARG A 227 -4.69 -18.20 6.47
N PRO A 228 -4.84 -16.95 6.94
CA PRO A 228 -3.75 -16.14 7.47
C PRO A 228 -3.21 -16.76 8.76
N THR A 229 -2.19 -17.60 8.61
CA THR A 229 -1.56 -18.35 9.70
C THR A 229 -0.05 -18.18 9.61
N LYS A 230 0.72 -19.26 9.52
CA LYS A 230 2.17 -19.22 9.40
C LYS A 230 2.58 -19.53 7.97
N LEU A 231 3.57 -18.80 7.47
CA LEU A 231 4.10 -18.94 6.12
C LEU A 231 5.63 -19.03 6.18
N SER A 232 6.19 -20.13 5.70
CA SER A 232 7.64 -20.36 5.67
C SER A 232 8.20 -19.95 4.31
N LEU A 233 9.17 -19.04 4.31
CA LEU A 233 9.75 -18.43 3.10
C LEU A 233 11.27 -18.42 3.20
N HIS A 234 11.97 -19.20 2.37
CA HIS A 234 13.44 -19.17 2.27
C HIS A 234 14.17 -19.26 3.64
N GLY A 235 13.67 -20.11 4.56
CA GLY A 235 14.25 -20.27 5.91
C GLY A 235 13.84 -19.21 6.93
N SER A 236 12.96 -18.28 6.54
CA SER A 236 12.31 -17.30 7.42
C SER A 236 10.86 -17.68 7.71
N GLU A 237 10.34 -17.20 8.83
CA GLU A 237 8.97 -17.45 9.26
C GLU A 237 8.16 -16.16 9.33
N TRP A 238 7.06 -16.13 8.57
CA TRP A 238 6.09 -15.05 8.59
C TRP A 238 4.83 -15.50 9.32
N ASN A 239 4.45 -14.78 10.37
CA ASN A 239 3.26 -15.06 11.17
C ASN A 239 2.21 -13.99 10.91
N PHE A 240 1.01 -14.39 10.51
CA PHE A 240 -0.14 -13.51 10.37
C PHE A 240 -0.99 -13.64 11.64
N GLU A 241 -1.12 -12.54 12.38
CA GLU A 241 -1.68 -12.54 13.73
C GLU A 241 -2.73 -11.43 13.89
N VAL A 242 -3.74 -11.69 14.71
CA VAL A 242 -4.60 -10.65 15.29
C VAL A 242 -4.16 -10.57 16.75
N VAL A 243 -3.66 -9.40 17.17
CA VAL A 243 -3.16 -9.18 18.52
C VAL A 243 -3.97 -8.04 19.12
N THR A 244 -4.95 -8.39 19.93
CA THR A 244 -5.87 -7.40 20.55
C THR A 244 -5.78 -7.40 22.07
N SER A 245 -5.12 -8.41 22.66
CA SER A 245 -4.91 -8.52 24.10
C SER A 245 -3.44 -8.37 24.51
N GLU A 246 -3.20 -7.93 25.74
CA GLU A 246 -1.86 -7.88 26.32
C GLU A 246 -1.18 -9.26 26.40
N ALA A 247 -1.96 -10.31 26.66
CA ALA A 247 -1.46 -11.68 26.79
C ALA A 247 -0.85 -12.16 25.46
N GLU A 248 -1.52 -11.89 24.35
CA GLU A 248 -1.02 -12.20 23.00
C GLU A 248 0.18 -11.32 22.62
N ALA A 249 0.16 -10.04 23.05
CA ALA A 249 1.25 -9.11 22.79
C ALA A 249 2.54 -9.46 23.55
N LYS A 250 2.48 -10.29 24.61
CA LYS A 250 3.63 -10.81 25.39
C LYS A 250 4.51 -11.83 24.68
N ARG A 251 4.09 -12.35 23.54
CA ARG A 251 4.93 -13.25 22.73
C ARG A 251 6.16 -12.52 22.18
N ASN A 252 7.31 -13.20 22.20
CA ASN A 252 8.54 -12.71 21.59
C ASN A 252 8.41 -12.71 20.06
N ARG A 253 8.82 -11.60 19.45
CA ARG A 253 8.80 -11.38 17.99
C ARG A 253 10.13 -10.78 17.54
N THR A 254 10.55 -11.09 16.32
CA THR A 254 11.74 -10.48 15.71
C THR A 254 11.38 -9.16 15.07
N ASN A 255 10.92 -9.14 13.81
CA ASN A 255 10.36 -7.94 13.20
C ASN A 255 8.84 -7.96 13.33
N VAL A 256 8.23 -6.77 13.47
CA VAL A 256 6.79 -6.61 13.57
C VAL A 256 6.32 -5.62 12.52
N PHE A 257 5.26 -5.96 11.81
CA PHE A 257 4.50 -5.02 10.99
C PHE A 257 3.08 -4.93 11.52
N VAL A 258 2.64 -3.71 11.83
CA VAL A 258 1.28 -3.43 12.27
C VAL A 258 0.55 -2.73 11.13
N ASN A 259 -0.37 -3.45 10.51
CA ASN A 259 -1.22 -2.96 9.44
C ASN A 259 -2.45 -2.25 10.02
N GLU A 260 -2.75 -1.03 9.57
CA GLU A 260 -3.80 -0.16 10.10
C GLU A 260 -3.64 0.04 11.62
N ALA A 261 -2.48 0.58 12.00
CA ALA A 261 -2.00 0.68 13.38
C ALA A 261 -2.85 1.57 14.29
N ASP A 262 -3.66 2.46 13.71
CA ASP A 262 -4.65 3.28 14.42
C ASP A 262 -5.78 2.44 15.04
N GLY A 263 -5.97 1.21 14.57
CA GLY A 263 -6.87 0.21 15.16
C GLY A 263 -6.27 -0.61 16.30
N ILE A 264 -5.00 -0.40 16.65
CA ILE A 264 -4.33 -1.15 17.74
C ILE A 264 -4.29 -0.32 19.03
N PRO A 265 -4.73 -0.87 20.18
CA PRO A 265 -4.63 -0.18 21.46
C PRO A 265 -3.19 0.15 21.85
N GLU A 266 -2.96 1.31 22.46
CA GLU A 266 -1.62 1.77 22.86
C GLU A 266 -0.90 0.76 23.77
N ILE A 267 -1.62 0.14 24.70
CA ILE A 267 -1.05 -0.87 25.60
C ILE A 267 -0.49 -2.08 24.83
N VAL A 268 -1.18 -2.50 23.77
CA VAL A 268 -0.72 -3.56 22.87
C VAL A 268 0.49 -3.08 22.08
N ALA A 269 0.44 -1.87 21.51
CA ALA A 269 1.55 -1.31 20.74
C ALA A 269 2.85 -1.19 21.56
N ASN A 270 2.76 -0.74 22.81
CA ASN A 270 3.89 -0.68 23.74
C ASN A 270 4.48 -2.08 24.00
N LEU A 271 3.64 -3.11 24.13
CA LEU A 271 4.08 -4.49 24.31
C LEU A 271 4.72 -5.06 23.03
N LEU A 272 4.25 -4.70 21.84
CA LEU A 272 4.86 -5.04 20.56
C LEU A 272 6.23 -4.37 20.37
N GLY A 273 6.44 -3.20 20.98
CA GLY A 273 7.74 -2.52 21.00
C GLY A 273 8.90 -3.32 21.58
N ARG A 274 8.64 -4.41 22.31
CA ARG A 274 9.67 -5.34 22.83
C ARG A 274 10.26 -6.27 21.77
N ALA A 275 9.76 -6.24 20.53
CA ALA A 275 10.31 -7.02 19.45
C ALA A 275 11.82 -6.75 19.28
N SER A 276 12.61 -7.81 19.08
CA SER A 276 14.07 -7.73 19.04
C SER A 276 14.63 -7.09 17.75
N GLY A 277 13.84 -7.11 16.68
CA GLY A 277 14.10 -6.45 15.41
C GLY A 277 13.30 -5.15 15.25
N ARG A 278 13.05 -4.79 14.00
CA ARG A 278 12.41 -3.51 13.61
C ARG A 278 10.89 -3.60 13.67
N LYS A 279 10.27 -2.45 13.95
CA LYS A 279 8.82 -2.25 14.05
C LYS A 279 8.39 -1.34 12.91
N PHE A 280 7.47 -1.84 12.10
CA PHE A 280 6.92 -1.14 10.96
C PHE A 280 5.44 -0.95 11.20
N ILE A 281 4.92 0.22 10.86
CA ILE A 281 3.49 0.48 10.96
C ILE A 281 3.01 1.18 9.70
N ASP A 282 1.77 0.91 9.32
CA ASP A 282 1.05 1.77 8.39
C ASP A 282 -0.29 2.21 8.98
N PHE A 283 -0.76 3.38 8.56
CA PHE A 283 -2.03 3.95 9.01
C PHE A 283 -2.50 5.05 8.06
N ASN A 284 -3.78 5.38 8.14
CA ASN A 284 -4.35 6.55 7.50
C ASN A 284 -4.30 7.75 8.47
N PRO A 285 -4.06 8.99 8.01
CA PRO A 285 -3.96 10.17 8.89
C PRO A 285 -5.32 10.69 9.41
N VAL A 286 -6.15 9.80 9.95
CA VAL A 286 -7.53 10.09 10.36
C VAL A 286 -7.65 10.60 11.79
N LYS A 287 -6.70 10.28 12.66
CA LYS A 287 -6.66 10.75 14.06
C LYS A 287 -5.24 10.64 14.60
N LYS A 288 -4.95 11.41 15.65
CA LYS A 288 -3.73 11.19 16.45
C LYS A 288 -3.88 9.95 17.32
N PHE A 289 -2.79 9.23 17.50
CA PHE A 289 -2.73 8.04 18.35
C PHE A 289 -1.28 7.77 18.81
N TRP A 290 -1.05 6.65 19.50
CA TRP A 290 0.25 6.32 20.10
C TRP A 290 1.45 6.34 19.14
N SER A 291 1.23 6.29 17.82
CA SER A 291 2.31 6.35 16.84
C SER A 291 2.95 7.73 16.71
N ASP A 292 2.20 8.80 17.02
CA ASP A 292 2.70 10.18 16.99
C ASP A 292 3.93 10.32 17.91
N ASP A 293 3.91 9.65 19.07
CA ASP A 293 5.02 9.63 20.04
C ASP A 293 6.24 8.84 19.56
N LYS A 294 6.12 8.07 18.46
CA LYS A 294 7.22 7.31 17.85
C LYS A 294 7.88 8.06 16.71
N ILE A 295 7.36 9.21 16.29
CA ILE A 295 7.99 10.07 15.29
C ILE A 295 9.24 10.70 15.93
N ASN A 296 10.39 10.51 15.29
CA ASN A 296 11.63 11.08 15.78
C ASN A 296 11.66 12.61 15.56
N ALA A 297 12.53 13.31 16.29
CA ALA A 297 12.62 14.78 16.23
C ALA A 297 12.90 15.34 14.82
N LEU A 298 13.51 14.55 13.93
CA LEU A 298 13.82 14.95 12.56
C LEU A 298 12.73 14.55 11.55
N GLY A 299 11.71 13.80 11.97
CA GLY A 299 10.69 13.23 11.09
C GLY A 299 11.23 12.25 10.04
N THR A 300 12.45 11.72 10.17
CA THR A 300 13.07 10.88 9.13
C THR A 300 12.50 9.47 9.09
N ASN A 301 11.85 9.05 10.17
CA ASN A 301 11.27 7.73 10.32
C ASN A 301 9.78 7.65 9.96
N ILE A 302 9.18 8.73 9.46
CA ILE A 302 7.83 8.75 8.91
C ILE A 302 7.84 9.07 7.41
N LEU A 303 7.09 8.29 6.63
CA LEU A 303 6.85 8.52 5.22
C LEU A 303 5.39 8.90 5.00
N ARG A 304 5.16 10.06 4.37
CA ARG A 304 3.84 10.49 3.90
C ARG A 304 3.67 10.16 2.42
N SER A 305 2.66 9.36 2.11
CA SER A 305 2.38 8.89 0.74
C SER A 305 0.91 9.09 0.35
N THR A 306 0.70 9.36 -0.92
CA THR A 306 -0.62 9.59 -1.53
C THR A 306 -0.78 8.70 -2.76
N TRP A 307 -1.98 8.64 -3.32
CA TRP A 307 -2.23 7.92 -4.57
C TRP A 307 -1.35 8.41 -5.73
N LYS A 308 -0.91 9.68 -5.72
CA LYS A 308 -0.01 10.25 -6.75
C LYS A 308 1.38 9.61 -6.73
N ASP A 309 1.81 9.07 -5.60
CA ASP A 309 3.07 8.33 -5.49
C ASP A 309 2.95 6.91 -6.11
N ASN A 310 1.73 6.42 -6.34
CA ASN A 310 1.47 5.07 -6.81
C ASN A 310 1.30 5.00 -8.33
N GLN A 311 2.36 4.59 -9.01
CA GLN A 311 2.38 4.43 -10.48
C GLN A 311 1.64 3.18 -10.99
N TYR A 312 1.13 2.31 -10.10
CA TYR A 312 0.53 1.03 -10.46
C TYR A 312 -1.01 1.03 -10.33
N LEU A 313 -1.63 2.21 -10.32
CA LEU A 313 -3.09 2.34 -10.27
C LEU A 313 -3.70 1.90 -11.60
N THR A 314 -4.85 1.21 -11.53
CA THR A 314 -5.59 0.81 -12.73
C THR A 314 -6.28 2.01 -13.37
N GLU A 315 -6.63 1.92 -14.66
CA GLU A 315 -7.38 2.98 -15.36
C GLU A 315 -8.67 3.37 -14.63
N ASN A 316 -9.43 2.39 -14.13
CA ASN A 316 -10.65 2.66 -13.34
C ASN A 316 -10.36 3.42 -12.04
N GLN A 317 -9.23 3.14 -11.38
CA GLN A 317 -8.83 3.88 -10.17
C GLN A 317 -8.40 5.30 -10.51
N LEU A 318 -7.64 5.48 -11.59
CA LEU A 318 -7.24 6.79 -12.08
C LEU A 318 -8.47 7.61 -12.50
N GLN A 319 -9.45 6.99 -13.16
CA GLN A 319 -10.71 7.63 -13.51
C GLN A 319 -11.49 8.07 -12.27
N TRP A 320 -11.55 7.24 -11.23
CA TRP A 320 -12.19 7.62 -9.97
C TRP A 320 -11.54 8.86 -9.34
N PHE A 321 -10.20 8.97 -9.34
CA PHE A 321 -9.52 10.18 -8.89
C PHE A 321 -9.76 11.38 -9.81
N ALA A 322 -9.88 11.16 -11.12
CA ALA A 322 -10.23 12.21 -12.07
C ALA A 322 -11.65 12.74 -11.83
N ASP A 323 -12.60 11.86 -11.50
CA ASP A 323 -13.99 12.22 -11.17
C ASP A 323 -14.05 13.00 -9.84
N LEU A 324 -13.32 12.55 -8.81
CA LEU A 324 -13.19 13.29 -7.56
C LEU A 324 -12.69 14.72 -7.78
N LYS A 325 -11.64 14.87 -8.62
CA LYS A 325 -11.12 16.19 -8.98
C LYS A 325 -12.16 17.02 -9.71
N LYS A 326 -12.74 16.46 -10.78
CA LYS A 326 -13.72 17.15 -11.62
C LYS A 326 -14.91 17.66 -10.81
N ASN A 327 -15.41 16.84 -9.89
CA ASN A 327 -16.60 17.16 -9.13
C ASN A 327 -16.30 18.05 -7.92
N GLY A 328 -15.13 17.90 -7.27
CA GLY A 328 -14.86 18.55 -5.99
C GLY A 328 -13.87 19.72 -5.98
N GLU A 329 -13.01 19.90 -6.99
CA GLU A 329 -11.98 20.94 -6.98
C GLU A 329 -12.56 22.36 -6.88
N PHE A 330 -13.68 22.61 -7.57
CA PHE A 330 -14.41 23.88 -7.60
C PHE A 330 -15.81 23.79 -7.00
N ALA A 331 -16.10 22.72 -6.26
CA ALA A 331 -17.36 22.61 -5.54
C ALA A 331 -17.41 23.62 -4.38
N GLU A 332 -18.63 23.97 -3.95
CA GLU A 332 -18.85 24.88 -2.83
C GLU A 332 -18.13 24.37 -1.57
N ASP A 333 -17.52 25.27 -0.81
CA ASP A 333 -16.84 24.89 0.42
C ASP A 333 -17.81 24.24 1.40
N GLY A 334 -17.46 23.04 1.85
CA GLY A 334 -18.34 22.18 2.65
C GLY A 334 -19.27 21.29 1.83
N SER A 335 -19.32 21.34 0.50
CA SER A 335 -20.13 20.35 -0.23
C SER A 335 -19.57 18.92 -0.07
N PRO A 336 -20.42 17.88 -0.22
CA PRO A 336 -19.99 16.48 -0.31
C PRO A 336 -18.83 16.23 -1.29
N GLU A 337 -18.90 16.86 -2.46
CA GLU A 337 -17.92 16.74 -3.53
C GLU A 337 -16.60 17.39 -3.12
N LYS A 338 -16.67 18.58 -2.52
CA LYS A 338 -15.50 19.30 -2.00
C LYS A 338 -14.80 18.48 -0.92
N TYR A 339 -15.57 17.93 0.02
CA TYR A 339 -15.05 17.06 1.07
C TYR A 339 -14.37 15.81 0.50
N ALA A 340 -15.04 15.11 -0.42
CA ALA A 340 -14.51 13.90 -1.04
C ALA A 340 -13.19 14.18 -1.79
N TYR A 341 -13.08 15.35 -2.42
CA TYR A 341 -11.84 15.83 -3.03
C TYR A 341 -10.76 16.11 -1.97
N ASP A 342 -11.05 16.90 -0.95
CA ASP A 342 -10.06 17.26 0.06
C ASP A 342 -9.53 16.03 0.81
N VAL A 343 -10.40 15.09 1.17
CA VAL A 343 -10.01 13.88 1.90
C VAL A 343 -9.35 12.86 0.98
N TYR A 344 -10.02 12.41 -0.08
CA TYR A 344 -9.56 11.27 -0.86
C TYR A 344 -8.61 11.65 -2.00
N TYR A 345 -8.74 12.86 -2.56
CA TYR A 345 -7.87 13.32 -3.65
C TYR A 345 -6.64 14.09 -3.12
N LEU A 346 -6.82 15.05 -2.22
CA LEU A 346 -5.69 15.81 -1.65
C LEU A 346 -5.01 15.07 -0.48
N GLY A 347 -5.72 14.17 0.19
CA GLY A 347 -5.18 13.44 1.35
C GLY A 347 -5.29 14.22 2.65
N ASN A 348 -6.21 15.17 2.77
CA ASN A 348 -6.46 15.94 3.99
C ASN A 348 -7.36 15.15 4.95
N TYR A 349 -6.88 13.99 5.41
CA TYR A 349 -7.61 13.12 6.34
C TYR A 349 -7.85 13.76 7.73
N SER A 350 -7.25 14.91 8.04
CA SER A 350 -7.58 15.70 9.24
C SER A 350 -9.06 16.11 9.29
N LEU A 351 -9.74 16.19 8.16
CA LEU A 351 -11.18 16.43 8.11
C LEU A 351 -12.00 15.25 8.69
N LEU A 352 -11.44 14.03 8.68
CA LEU A 352 -12.05 12.86 9.34
C LEU A 352 -11.82 12.86 10.85
N SER A 353 -10.84 13.63 11.33
CA SER A 353 -10.47 13.72 12.76
C SER A 353 -11.32 14.73 13.55
N GLY A 354 -12.05 15.61 12.85
CA GLY A 354 -12.94 16.58 13.46
C GLY A 354 -14.25 15.93 13.90
N LYS A 355 -14.88 16.46 14.96
CA LYS A 355 -16.29 16.16 15.22
C LYS A 355 -17.09 16.54 13.97
N ALA A 356 -17.89 15.60 13.47
CA ALA A 356 -18.78 15.89 12.34
C ALA A 356 -19.76 17.02 12.70
N TYR A 357 -20.18 17.03 13.97
CA TYR A 357 -21.13 17.99 14.50
C TYR A 357 -20.68 18.57 15.85
N GLU A 358 -20.89 19.87 16.01
CA GLU A 358 -20.95 20.53 17.31
C GLU A 358 -22.41 20.85 17.66
N LEU A 359 -22.73 21.01 18.94
CA LEU A 359 -24.11 21.33 19.34
C LEU A 359 -24.60 22.65 18.71
N SER A 360 -23.69 23.61 18.51
CA SER A 360 -23.97 24.89 17.84
C SER A 360 -24.30 24.76 16.35
N ASP A 361 -24.02 23.62 15.74
CA ASP A 361 -24.33 23.37 14.33
C ASP A 361 -25.82 23.03 14.12
N PHE A 362 -26.57 22.73 15.18
CA PHE A 362 -27.98 22.38 15.09
C PHE A 362 -28.86 23.61 15.36
N ASP A 363 -29.53 24.11 14.33
CA ASP A 363 -30.55 25.17 14.47
C ASP A 363 -31.83 24.59 15.10
N ILE A 364 -31.86 24.52 16.43
CA ILE A 364 -32.98 23.96 17.18
C ILE A 364 -34.10 25.00 17.29
N VAL A 365 -35.28 24.64 16.76
CA VAL A 365 -36.48 25.48 16.73
C VAL A 365 -37.60 24.87 17.57
N GLU A 366 -38.39 25.72 18.23
CA GLU A 366 -39.56 25.28 19.03
C GLU A 366 -40.73 24.87 18.13
N GLU A 367 -40.88 25.54 16.98
CA GLU A 367 -41.98 25.34 16.04
C GLU A 367 -41.47 25.12 14.62
N VAL A 368 -42.27 24.37 13.85
CA VAL A 368 -42.03 24.09 12.42
C VAL A 368 -43.28 24.45 11.63
N PRO A 369 -43.20 24.67 10.31
CA PRO A 369 -44.37 24.95 9.48
C PRO A 369 -45.50 23.92 9.65
N GLU A 370 -46.75 24.38 9.66
CA GLU A 370 -47.92 23.50 9.70
C GLU A 370 -48.06 22.62 8.44
N LYS A 371 -47.50 23.09 7.32
CA LYS A 371 -47.55 22.41 6.02
C LYS A 371 -46.20 22.51 5.33
N PHE A 372 -45.79 21.39 4.75
CA PHE A 372 -44.58 21.26 3.94
C PHE A 372 -44.94 21.10 2.47
N ASP A 373 -44.03 21.50 1.59
CA ASP A 373 -44.17 21.32 0.14
C ASP A 373 -43.95 19.85 -0.22
N TYR A 374 -43.07 19.18 0.53
CA TYR A 374 -42.78 17.76 0.40
C TYR A 374 -42.18 17.20 1.71
N MET A 375 -42.34 15.90 1.95
CA MET A 375 -41.81 15.24 3.15
C MET A 375 -41.20 13.89 2.80
N ILE A 376 -40.14 13.52 3.53
CA ILE A 376 -39.57 12.17 3.48
C ILE A 376 -39.25 11.70 4.89
N SER A 377 -39.17 10.39 5.09
CA SER A 377 -38.46 9.86 6.26
C SER A 377 -37.34 8.94 5.82
N TYR A 378 -36.21 8.96 6.53
CA TYR A 378 -35.20 7.92 6.42
C TYR A 378 -35.14 7.10 7.70
N SER A 379 -34.97 5.80 7.58
CA SER A 379 -34.90 4.86 8.71
C SER A 379 -33.74 3.89 8.55
N ASP A 380 -32.93 3.76 9.60
CA ASP A 380 -32.03 2.63 9.81
C ASP A 380 -32.55 1.78 10.99
N PRO A 381 -33.42 0.79 10.70
CA PRO A 381 -34.09 0.03 11.74
C PRO A 381 -33.16 -1.04 12.35
N SER A 382 -32.96 -1.06 13.66
CA SER A 382 -32.28 -2.17 14.35
C SER A 382 -33.31 -3.20 14.88
N LEU A 383 -32.90 -4.47 15.08
CA LEU A 383 -33.77 -5.51 15.67
C LEU A 383 -33.94 -5.38 17.18
N GLY A 384 -33.31 -4.39 17.84
CA GLY A 384 -33.27 -4.29 19.29
C GLY A 384 -32.57 -5.47 19.99
N VAL A 385 -31.74 -6.23 19.26
CA VAL A 385 -30.92 -7.33 19.79
C VAL A 385 -29.47 -6.86 19.80
N GLY A 386 -29.11 -6.06 20.80
CA GLY A 386 -27.77 -5.46 20.90
C GLY A 386 -27.79 -4.09 21.56
N ALA A 387 -26.68 -3.36 21.43
CA ALA A 387 -26.54 -1.99 21.93
C ALA A 387 -26.92 -0.92 20.87
N ASP A 388 -27.20 -1.33 19.63
CA ASP A 388 -27.51 -0.45 18.48
C ASP A 388 -28.90 0.21 18.59
N TYR A 389 -28.98 1.50 18.26
CA TYR A 389 -30.22 2.27 18.29
C TYR A 389 -31.03 2.09 17.02
N PHE A 390 -32.36 2.01 17.15
CA PHE A 390 -33.27 2.23 16.04
C PHE A 390 -33.34 3.73 15.77
N ALA A 391 -32.91 4.17 14.58
CA ALA A 391 -32.90 5.57 14.19
C ALA A 391 -33.81 5.81 12.97
N SER A 392 -34.79 6.70 13.11
CA SER A 392 -35.56 7.24 11.99
C SER A 392 -35.72 8.75 12.15
N LEU A 393 -35.64 9.48 11.04
CA LEU A 393 -35.82 10.92 11.02
C LEU A 393 -36.83 11.31 9.94
N LEU A 394 -37.82 12.11 10.33
CA LEU A 394 -38.81 12.71 9.44
C LEU A 394 -38.35 14.11 9.02
N PHE A 395 -38.26 14.33 7.72
CA PHE A 395 -37.87 15.58 7.10
C PHE A 395 -39.06 16.23 6.40
N GLY A 396 -39.20 17.55 6.55
CA GLY A 396 -40.14 18.37 5.79
C GLY A 396 -39.40 19.47 5.05
N ILE A 397 -39.77 19.71 3.79
CA ILE A 397 -39.19 20.75 2.94
C ILE A 397 -40.20 21.89 2.82
N LYS A 398 -39.76 23.11 3.11
CA LYS A 398 -40.57 24.33 2.88
C LYS A 398 -39.70 25.44 2.33
N ASN A 399 -40.01 25.95 1.14
CA ASN A 399 -39.25 27.03 0.49
C ASN A 399 -37.72 26.77 0.47
N ASN A 400 -37.31 25.58 0.00
CA ASN A 400 -35.91 25.08 -0.01
C ASN A 400 -35.24 24.95 1.37
N THR A 401 -35.96 25.20 2.48
CA THR A 401 -35.45 24.92 3.82
C THR A 401 -35.91 23.54 4.28
N VAL A 402 -34.97 22.73 4.77
CA VAL A 402 -35.25 21.41 5.33
C VAL A 402 -35.43 21.51 6.85
N TYR A 403 -36.47 20.84 7.35
CA TYR A 403 -36.78 20.73 8.76
C TYR A 403 -36.72 19.26 9.16
N ALA A 404 -35.95 18.92 10.20
CA ALA A 404 -36.06 17.66 10.93
C ALA A 404 -37.23 17.80 11.92
N VAL A 405 -38.37 17.20 11.56
CA VAL A 405 -39.67 17.45 12.18
C VAL A 405 -39.93 16.55 13.38
N ASP A 406 -39.55 15.28 13.28
CA ASP A 406 -39.76 14.28 14.32
C ASP A 406 -38.79 13.10 14.13
N CYS A 407 -38.57 12.28 15.17
CA CYS A 407 -37.68 11.13 15.09
C CYS A 407 -38.15 9.92 15.91
N ILE A 408 -37.68 8.75 15.50
CA ILE A 408 -37.63 7.55 16.33
C ILE A 408 -36.17 7.36 16.70
N PHE A 409 -35.88 7.34 17.99
CA PHE A 409 -34.53 7.10 18.47
C PHE A 409 -34.60 6.30 19.76
N SER A 410 -34.33 5.00 19.70
CA SER A 410 -34.46 4.08 20.84
C SER A 410 -33.77 2.74 20.61
N GLN A 411 -33.15 2.17 21.65
CA GLN A 411 -32.60 0.80 21.63
C GLN A 411 -33.69 -0.29 21.70
N PHE A 412 -34.93 0.07 22.06
CA PHE A 412 -36.01 -0.89 22.33
C PHE A 412 -37.15 -0.84 21.31
N ALA A 413 -36.98 -0.13 20.19
CA ALA A 413 -38.02 -0.02 19.19
C ALA A 413 -38.26 -1.39 18.51
N LYS A 414 -39.53 -1.77 18.39
CA LYS A 414 -39.98 -2.98 17.67
C LYS A 414 -40.65 -2.58 16.36
N THR A 415 -40.70 -3.52 15.40
CA THR A 415 -41.38 -3.33 14.10
C THR A 415 -42.81 -2.78 14.24
N ALA A 416 -43.56 -3.22 15.25
CA ALA A 416 -44.91 -2.71 15.51
C ALA A 416 -44.93 -1.21 15.86
N GLY A 417 -44.03 -0.75 16.73
CA GLY A 417 -43.91 0.66 17.10
C GLY A 417 -43.41 1.52 15.93
N PHE A 418 -42.56 0.97 15.07
CA PHE A 418 -42.17 1.63 13.83
C PHE A 418 -43.37 1.86 12.90
N LEU A 419 -44.18 0.82 12.66
CA LEU A 419 -45.39 0.91 11.83
C LEU A 419 -46.42 1.88 12.41
N GLU A 420 -46.65 1.86 13.72
CA GLU A 420 -47.54 2.82 14.39
C GLU A 420 -47.08 4.25 14.17
N GLN A 421 -45.77 4.51 14.26
CA GLN A 421 -45.24 5.84 14.04
C GLN A 421 -45.33 6.28 12.58
N LEU A 422 -45.05 5.41 11.60
CA LEU A 422 -45.25 5.72 10.19
C LEU A 422 -46.70 6.11 9.90
N LYS A 423 -47.67 5.32 10.42
CA LYS A 423 -49.10 5.63 10.29
C LYS A 423 -49.47 6.95 10.98
N ALA A 424 -48.87 7.25 12.14
CA ALA A 424 -49.09 8.51 12.83
C ALA A 424 -48.61 9.71 12.01
N TRP A 425 -47.41 9.62 11.41
CA TRP A 425 -46.90 10.65 10.51
C TRP A 425 -47.77 10.84 9.28
N ASP A 426 -48.17 9.74 8.62
CA ASP A 426 -49.05 9.79 7.44
C ASP A 426 -50.42 10.41 7.75
N ASN A 427 -50.99 10.08 8.92
CA ASN A 427 -52.26 10.66 9.37
C ASN A 427 -52.14 12.15 9.68
N GLN A 428 -51.01 12.58 10.25
CA GLN A 428 -50.79 13.98 10.60
C GLN A 428 -50.58 14.86 9.36
N TYR A 429 -49.85 14.38 8.36
CA TYR A 429 -49.43 15.20 7.21
C TYR A 429 -50.15 14.87 5.88
N GLY A 430 -50.99 13.83 5.85
CA GLY A 430 -51.92 13.59 4.73
C GLY A 430 -51.38 12.75 3.55
N LYS A 431 -50.62 11.68 3.82
CA LYS A 431 -50.04 10.74 2.80
C LYS A 431 -49.12 11.40 1.74
N ILE A 432 -48.38 12.43 2.11
CA ILE A 432 -47.40 13.10 1.24
C ILE A 432 -45.94 12.72 1.58
N ILE A 433 -45.74 11.65 2.36
CA ILE A 433 -44.43 11.26 2.87
C ILE A 433 -43.90 10.08 2.08
N ASP A 434 -42.72 10.23 1.47
CA ASP A 434 -41.99 9.09 0.94
C ASP A 434 -41.09 8.51 2.04
N HIS A 435 -41.44 7.32 2.50
CA HIS A 435 -40.70 6.61 3.54
C HIS A 435 -39.58 5.77 2.93
N TYR A 436 -38.35 5.99 3.37
CA TYR A 436 -37.16 5.23 3.01
C TYR A 436 -36.66 4.43 4.20
N ALA A 437 -36.26 3.18 3.97
CA ALA A 437 -35.69 2.33 5.01
C ALA A 437 -34.54 1.46 4.48
N GLU A 438 -33.53 1.25 5.32
CA GLU A 438 -32.37 0.44 4.98
C GLU A 438 -32.68 -1.05 4.89
N LYS A 439 -32.14 -1.72 3.86
CA LYS A 439 -32.33 -3.16 3.64
C LYS A 439 -31.12 -4.03 4.01
N ASN A 440 -30.03 -3.44 4.48
CA ASN A 440 -28.80 -4.17 4.77
C ASN A 440 -28.88 -4.91 6.12
N GLY A 441 -28.14 -6.02 6.25
CA GLY A 441 -27.96 -6.71 7.52
C GLY A 441 -29.25 -7.11 8.24
N THR A 442 -29.24 -6.96 9.57
CA THR A 442 -30.40 -7.19 10.46
C THR A 442 -31.55 -6.22 10.20
N SER A 443 -31.24 -5.00 9.74
CA SER A 443 -32.22 -3.95 9.39
C SER A 443 -33.15 -4.39 8.25
N GLY A 444 -32.63 -5.17 7.29
CA GLY A 444 -33.43 -5.70 6.18
C GLY A 444 -34.57 -6.63 6.58
N VAL A 445 -34.48 -7.30 7.73
CA VAL A 445 -35.58 -8.14 8.23
C VAL A 445 -36.74 -7.27 8.70
N VAL A 446 -36.44 -6.21 9.46
CA VAL A 446 -37.45 -5.25 9.96
C VAL A 446 -38.09 -4.49 8.82
N THR A 447 -37.27 -3.99 7.89
CA THR A 447 -37.75 -3.25 6.71
C THR A 447 -38.69 -4.08 5.85
N ARG A 448 -38.35 -5.35 5.58
CA ARG A 448 -39.21 -6.24 4.79
C ARG A 448 -40.54 -6.53 5.49
N ALA A 449 -40.50 -6.83 6.79
CA ALA A 449 -41.71 -7.04 7.58
C ALA A 449 -42.59 -5.78 7.64
N ALA A 450 -41.99 -4.60 7.81
CA ALA A 450 -42.72 -3.34 7.80
C ALA A 450 -43.36 -3.08 6.43
N LYS A 451 -42.64 -3.32 5.33
CA LYS A 451 -43.15 -3.14 3.97
C LYS A 451 -44.36 -4.03 3.65
N GLU A 452 -44.39 -5.26 4.17
CA GLU A 452 -45.53 -6.18 3.99
C GLU A 452 -46.77 -5.76 4.79
N MET A 453 -46.57 -5.09 5.93
CA MET A 453 -47.65 -4.72 6.87
C MET A 453 -48.10 -3.26 6.75
N TYR A 454 -47.34 -2.43 6.03
CA TYR A 454 -47.63 -1.00 5.87
C TYR A 454 -48.54 -0.77 4.67
N ASP A 455 -49.66 -0.07 4.90
CA ASP A 455 -50.66 0.23 3.87
C ASP A 455 -50.22 1.38 2.93
N GLY A 456 -49.04 1.98 3.16
CA GLY A 456 -48.44 3.06 2.36
C GLY A 456 -47.19 2.60 1.57
N VAL A 457 -46.43 3.57 1.05
CA VAL A 457 -45.21 3.27 0.28
C VAL A 457 -43.98 3.31 1.19
N LEU A 458 -43.26 2.18 1.28
CA LEU A 458 -41.97 2.08 1.95
C LEU A 458 -40.89 1.63 0.95
N ILE A 459 -39.93 2.52 0.68
CA ILE A 459 -38.88 2.36 -0.31
C ILE A 459 -37.61 1.80 0.34
N GLU A 460 -37.14 0.67 -0.16
CA GLU A 460 -35.93 0.03 0.34
C GLU A 460 -34.67 0.64 -0.27
N VAL A 461 -33.72 1.05 0.56
CA VAL A 461 -32.43 1.63 0.13
C VAL A 461 -31.28 0.68 0.46
N SER A 462 -30.38 0.47 -0.50
CA SER A 462 -29.10 -0.22 -0.29
C SER A 462 -28.02 0.82 -0.08
N ASN A 463 -27.34 0.75 1.05
CA ASN A 463 -26.19 1.61 1.32
C ASN A 463 -24.90 0.78 1.32
N GLY A 464 -23.77 1.43 1.06
CA GLY A 464 -22.45 0.77 1.10
C GLY A 464 -21.81 0.85 2.48
N ASP A 465 -20.69 0.14 2.66
CA ASP A 465 -19.99 0.02 3.96
C ASP A 465 -19.27 1.29 4.45
N LYS A 466 -19.45 2.45 3.80
CA LYS A 466 -18.69 3.69 4.07
C LYS A 466 -19.46 4.69 4.95
N LYS A 467 -20.01 4.23 6.08
CA LYS A 467 -20.84 5.05 6.99
C LYS A 467 -20.15 6.33 7.50
N GLU A 468 -18.94 6.23 8.05
CA GLU A 468 -18.21 7.38 8.62
C GLU A 468 -17.93 8.45 7.57
N ALA A 469 -17.61 8.02 6.34
CA ALA A 469 -17.40 8.93 5.24
C ALA A 469 -18.68 9.68 4.88
N ASP A 470 -19.80 8.97 4.73
CA ASP A 470 -21.11 9.58 4.45
C ASP A 470 -21.50 10.55 5.59
N ILE A 471 -21.29 10.19 6.86
CA ILE A 471 -21.58 11.06 8.02
C ILE A 471 -20.89 12.40 7.88
N ILE A 472 -19.58 12.39 7.60
CA ILE A 472 -18.82 13.63 7.57
C ILE A 472 -19.12 14.41 6.29
N VAL A 473 -19.25 13.73 5.16
CA VAL A 473 -19.63 14.29 3.85
C VAL A 473 -20.96 15.05 3.92
N TYR A 474 -22.00 14.44 4.49
CA TYR A 474 -23.34 15.03 4.52
C TYR A 474 -23.62 15.85 5.77
N SER A 475 -22.66 15.92 6.71
CA SER A 475 -22.78 16.79 7.89
C SER A 475 -23.03 18.23 7.49
N THR A 476 -22.27 18.77 6.54
CA THR A 476 -22.38 20.16 6.07
C THR A 476 -23.75 20.51 5.52
N THR A 477 -24.42 19.56 4.86
CA THR A 477 -25.80 19.72 4.41
C THR A 477 -26.76 19.73 5.59
N SER A 478 -26.62 18.77 6.50
CA SER A 478 -27.51 18.68 7.67
C SER A 478 -27.35 19.84 8.65
N LYS A 479 -26.17 20.49 8.71
CA LYS A 479 -25.96 21.75 9.45
C LYS A 479 -26.81 22.92 8.95
N LYS A 480 -27.35 22.84 7.72
CA LYS A 480 -28.28 23.84 7.17
C LYS A 480 -29.74 23.58 7.57
N PHE A 481 -30.03 22.44 8.23
CA PHE A 481 -31.40 22.04 8.58
C PHE A 481 -31.86 22.69 9.88
N LYS A 482 -33.18 22.78 10.05
CA LYS A 482 -33.83 23.21 11.29
C LYS A 482 -34.39 22.02 12.05
N TYR A 483 -34.14 21.94 13.35
CA TYR A 483 -34.45 20.76 14.16
C TYR A 483 -35.57 21.08 15.16
N LYS A 484 -36.72 20.43 15.03
CA LYS A 484 -37.81 20.61 15.98
C LYS A 484 -37.43 20.06 17.34
N LYS A 485 -37.48 20.90 18.36
CA LYS A 485 -37.14 20.51 19.73
C LYS A 485 -38.11 19.46 20.26
N SER A 486 -37.56 18.31 20.67
CA SER A 486 -38.25 17.29 21.43
C SER A 486 -37.22 16.50 22.24
N GLY A 487 -37.64 15.80 23.31
CA GLY A 487 -36.71 14.99 24.11
C GLY A 487 -35.97 13.94 23.27
N LYS A 488 -36.67 13.29 22.34
CA LYS A 488 -36.06 12.31 21.43
C LYS A 488 -35.11 12.96 20.42
N MET A 489 -35.46 14.14 19.88
CA MET A 489 -34.61 14.86 18.94
C MET A 489 -33.32 15.33 19.61
N LEU A 490 -33.38 15.77 20.86
CA LEU A 490 -32.18 16.15 21.62
C LEU A 490 -31.27 14.95 21.85
N SER A 491 -31.79 13.78 22.26
CA SER A 491 -30.97 12.57 22.38
C SER A 491 -30.38 12.09 21.04
N PHE A 492 -31.12 12.27 19.94
CA PHE A 492 -30.61 11.99 18.59
C PHE A 492 -29.45 12.93 18.23
N ILE A 493 -29.57 14.23 18.52
CA ILE A 493 -28.53 15.23 18.31
C ILE A 493 -27.31 14.97 19.20
N GLU A 494 -27.50 14.59 20.46
CA GLU A 494 -26.41 14.23 21.39
C GLU A 494 -25.53 13.11 20.80
N GLN A 495 -26.14 12.04 20.28
CA GLN A 495 -25.35 10.98 19.62
C GLN A 495 -24.62 11.49 18.37
N CYS A 496 -25.22 12.41 17.60
CA CYS A 496 -24.54 13.05 16.46
C CYS A 496 -23.31 13.86 16.91
N VAL A 497 -23.41 14.63 18.00
CA VAL A 497 -22.31 15.45 18.54
C VAL A 497 -21.21 14.60 19.19
N ASP A 498 -21.55 13.42 19.69
CA ASP A 498 -20.59 12.51 20.31
C ASP A 498 -19.78 11.71 19.27
N PHE A 499 -20.22 11.64 18.02
CA PHE A 499 -19.46 11.04 16.92
C PHE A 499 -18.14 11.80 16.65
N PRO A 500 -17.00 11.12 16.42
CA PRO A 500 -16.80 9.66 16.32
C PRO A 500 -16.38 8.99 17.63
N ASN A 501 -16.57 9.64 18.78
CA ASN A 501 -16.08 9.17 20.09
C ASN A 501 -17.03 8.19 20.80
N ASN A 502 -18.25 8.01 20.30
CA ASN A 502 -19.23 7.04 20.80
C ASN A 502 -19.12 5.72 20.02
N GLU A 503 -19.34 4.60 20.70
CA GLU A 503 -19.41 3.27 20.05
C GLU A 503 -20.64 3.14 19.13
N HIS A 504 -21.66 3.98 19.33
CA HIS A 504 -22.88 4.04 18.53
C HIS A 504 -22.86 5.20 17.53
N ASP A 505 -23.26 4.92 16.29
CA ASP A 505 -23.33 5.90 15.21
C ASP A 505 -24.64 5.86 14.40
N ASP A 506 -25.70 5.28 14.96
CA ASP A 506 -26.99 5.09 14.28
C ASP A 506 -27.66 6.42 13.90
N ALA A 507 -27.69 7.41 14.81
CA ALA A 507 -28.25 8.75 14.57
C ALA A 507 -27.45 9.54 13.52
N PRO A 508 -26.13 9.72 13.65
CA PRO A 508 -25.37 10.42 12.62
C PRO A 508 -25.44 9.72 11.26
N ASP A 509 -25.46 8.39 11.21
CA ASP A 509 -25.62 7.64 9.95
C ASP A 509 -27.03 7.86 9.35
N CYS A 510 -28.07 7.76 10.17
CA CYS A 510 -29.45 8.06 9.77
C CYS A 510 -29.60 9.49 9.23
N LEU A 511 -29.01 10.48 9.90
CA LEU A 511 -29.05 11.88 9.47
C LEU A 511 -28.35 12.08 8.14
N ALA A 512 -27.16 11.51 7.99
CA ALA A 512 -26.34 11.64 6.79
C ALA A 512 -26.98 11.00 5.56
N ARG A 513 -27.56 9.81 5.71
CA ARG A 513 -28.26 9.11 4.63
C ARG A 513 -29.58 9.77 4.26
N GLY A 514 -30.29 10.33 5.24
CA GLY A 514 -31.44 11.20 4.98
C GLY A 514 -31.05 12.44 4.17
N ALA A 515 -29.99 13.15 4.58
CA ALA A 515 -29.45 14.31 3.86
C ALA A 515 -29.00 13.95 2.43
N LYS A 516 -28.36 12.80 2.25
CA LYS A 516 -27.98 12.27 0.93
C LYS A 516 -29.16 12.05 0.00
N ILE A 517 -30.26 11.48 0.50
CA ILE A 517 -31.49 11.29 -0.29
C ILE A 517 -32.09 12.65 -0.64
N LEU A 518 -32.09 13.60 0.29
CA LEU A 518 -32.59 14.94 0.04
C LEU A 518 -31.81 15.64 -1.07
N MET A 519 -30.47 15.70 -0.97
CA MET A 519 -29.61 16.32 -1.98
C MET A 519 -29.75 15.69 -3.36
N LYS A 520 -29.99 14.38 -3.42
CA LYS A 520 -30.13 13.67 -4.69
C LYS A 520 -31.40 14.04 -5.45
N ASN A 521 -32.49 14.33 -4.72
CA ASN A 521 -33.83 14.43 -5.29
C ASN A 521 -34.41 15.86 -5.22
N PHE A 522 -33.83 16.74 -4.40
CA PHE A 522 -34.31 18.09 -4.16
C PHE A 522 -33.17 19.11 -4.26
N ASP A 523 -33.50 20.29 -4.78
CA ASP A 523 -32.58 21.43 -4.89
C ASP A 523 -32.62 22.20 -3.55
N ILE A 524 -31.82 21.75 -2.59
CA ILE A 524 -31.78 22.20 -1.18
C ILE A 524 -30.44 22.80 -0.77
#